data_AF-A0A920TUK8-F1
#
_entry.id   AF-A0A920TUK8-F1
#
_cell.length_a   1.000
_cell.length_b   1.000
_cell.length_c   1.000
_cell.angle_alpha   90.00
_cell.angle_beta   90.00
_cell.angle_gamma   90.00
#
_symmetry.space_group_name_H-M   'P 1'
#
loop_
_entity.id
_entity.type
_entity.pdbx_description
1 polymer ?
#
loop_
_entity_poly.entity_id
_entity_poly.type
_entity_poly.pdbx_seq_one_letter_code
_entity_poly.pdbx_strand_id
1 'polypeptide(L)'
;MKTITYVKRSQLNHSATTVFNWHCREGAFERLNPPWQPAETIEKLGSIEDNGTITIKTKLGPLSSKWFLKHIDFIQDRQFADILIKGPFAYWKHIHKMEPQDEETCILEDEIEFSMRGGIVGNILGGPIVKNLLQKMFTYRHNVLRSDLLSHSRYQSDGITKILISGSTGLIGQALSSYLSTGGHQVVRLVRTSDLDDEGTIFWDPLNHIIDIESLEGFDYVIHLAGENVGERGGLKRKKEESPIVESMAPSFLLNHYHI
;
A
#
# COMPACT_ATOMS: atom_id res chain seq x y z
N MET A 1 14.88 10.46 -28.88
CA MET A 1 15.56 10.03 -27.63
C MET A 1 15.54 8.50 -27.62
N LYS A 2 16.67 7.80 -27.41
CA LYS A 2 16.65 6.33 -27.38
C LYS A 2 16.24 5.87 -25.99
N THR A 3 15.10 5.21 -25.89
CA THR A 3 14.58 4.64 -24.64
C THR A 3 15.03 3.19 -24.46
N ILE A 4 14.90 2.71 -23.23
CA ILE A 4 15.12 1.33 -22.83
C ILE A 4 13.79 0.81 -22.31
N THR A 5 13.37 -0.36 -22.79
CA THR A 5 12.18 -1.05 -22.29
C THR A 5 12.57 -2.21 -21.37
N TYR A 6 11.80 -2.37 -20.29
CA TYR A 6 11.75 -3.53 -19.41
C TYR A 6 10.29 -4.00 -19.32
N VAL A 7 10.07 -5.32 -19.36
CA VAL A 7 8.73 -5.92 -19.27
C VAL A 7 8.75 -7.04 -18.24
N LYS A 8 7.74 -7.08 -17.38
CA LYS A 8 7.44 -8.22 -16.51
C LYS A 8 6.02 -8.71 -16.77
N ARG A 9 5.89 -10.01 -17.04
CA ARG A 9 4.59 -10.69 -17.20
C ARG A 9 4.37 -11.71 -16.09
N SER A 10 3.11 -11.92 -15.73
CA SER A 10 2.67 -12.99 -14.83
C SER A 10 1.23 -13.39 -15.13
N GLN A 11 0.99 -14.69 -15.25
CA GLN A 11 -0.37 -15.22 -15.25
C GLN A 11 -0.92 -15.23 -13.83
N LEU A 12 -2.20 -14.86 -13.71
CA LEU A 12 -2.97 -14.80 -12.48
C LEU A 12 -4.28 -15.56 -12.67
N ASN A 13 -4.68 -16.31 -11.63
CA ASN A 13 -5.94 -17.07 -11.62
C ASN A 13 -7.08 -16.20 -11.09
N HIS A 14 -7.15 -14.97 -11.59
CA HIS A 14 -8.15 -13.96 -11.25
C HIS A 14 -8.50 -13.17 -12.51
N SER A 15 -9.77 -12.75 -12.61
CA SER A 15 -10.24 -11.95 -13.74
C SER A 15 -9.50 -10.61 -13.83
N ALA A 16 -9.40 -10.05 -15.05
CA ALA A 16 -8.77 -8.76 -15.26
C ALA A 16 -9.40 -7.66 -14.39
N THR A 17 -10.73 -7.63 -14.28
CA THR A 17 -11.49 -6.73 -13.40
C THR A 17 -11.10 -6.89 -11.93
N THR A 18 -10.97 -8.11 -11.41
CA THR A 18 -10.57 -8.35 -10.02
C THR A 18 -9.17 -7.80 -9.75
N VAL A 19 -8.22 -8.09 -10.64
CA VAL A 19 -6.84 -7.61 -10.53
C VAL A 19 -6.77 -6.09 -10.65
N PHE A 20 -7.55 -5.51 -11.56
CA PHE A 20 -7.63 -4.07 -11.74
C PHE A 20 -8.17 -3.35 -10.51
N ASN A 21 -9.32 -3.80 -10.00
CA ASN A 21 -9.93 -3.23 -8.81
C ASN A 21 -9.03 -3.31 -7.58
N TRP A 22 -8.22 -4.38 -7.45
CA TRP A 22 -7.21 -4.46 -6.38
C TRP A 22 -6.20 -3.31 -6.45
N HIS A 23 -5.74 -2.91 -7.65
CA HIS A 23 -4.81 -1.79 -7.83
C HIS A 23 -5.46 -0.43 -7.55
N CYS A 24 -6.77 -0.30 -7.77
CA CYS A 24 -7.51 0.93 -7.50
C CYS A 24 -7.81 1.16 -6.01
N ARG A 25 -7.65 0.13 -5.16
CA ARG A 25 -7.93 0.23 -3.72
C ARG A 25 -6.85 1.03 -2.98
N GLU A 26 -7.27 1.65 -1.88
CA GLU A 26 -6.36 2.32 -0.96
C GLU A 26 -5.34 1.33 -0.39
N GLY A 27 -4.10 1.79 -0.21
CA GLY A 27 -3.01 0.95 0.29
C GLY A 27 -2.37 0.04 -0.77
N ALA A 28 -2.90 -0.04 -2.00
CA ALA A 28 -2.33 -0.89 -3.05
C ALA A 28 -0.89 -0.49 -3.41
N PHE A 29 -0.61 0.81 -3.51
CA PHE A 29 0.73 1.31 -3.76
C PHE A 29 1.69 0.96 -2.62
N GLU A 30 1.28 1.23 -1.38
CA GLU A 30 2.03 0.96 -0.15
C GLU A 30 2.32 -0.54 -0.02
N ARG A 31 1.33 -1.38 -0.33
CA ARG A 31 1.44 -2.85 -0.30
C ARG A 31 2.47 -3.39 -1.29
N LEU A 32 2.61 -2.74 -2.44
CA LEU A 32 3.54 -3.12 -3.49
C LEU A 32 4.98 -2.60 -3.27
N ASN A 33 5.22 -1.77 -2.26
CA ASN A 33 6.55 -1.24 -1.99
C ASN A 33 7.48 -2.30 -1.39
N PRO A 34 8.61 -2.66 -2.06
CA PRO A 34 9.55 -3.61 -1.49
C PRO A 34 10.22 -3.06 -0.23
N PRO A 35 10.46 -3.90 0.80
CA PRO A 35 11.02 -3.44 2.08
C PRO A 35 12.44 -2.87 1.96
N TRP A 36 13.21 -3.28 0.93
CA TRP A 36 14.55 -2.74 0.66
C TRP A 36 14.55 -1.43 -0.13
N GLN A 37 13.40 -1.01 -0.67
CA GLN A 37 13.25 0.21 -1.44
C GLN A 37 11.91 0.89 -1.11
N PRO A 38 11.74 1.37 0.13
CA PRO A 38 10.51 2.04 0.52
C PRO A 38 10.28 3.29 -0.34
N ALA A 39 9.02 3.52 -0.69
CA ALA A 39 8.55 4.75 -1.31
C ALA A 39 7.51 5.38 -0.39
N GLU A 40 7.80 6.60 0.03
CA GLU A 40 6.93 7.41 0.87
C GLU A 40 6.08 8.30 -0.04
N THR A 41 4.76 8.20 0.08
CA THR A 41 3.82 9.12 -0.58
C THR A 41 3.87 10.46 0.15
N ILE A 42 4.29 11.51 -0.54
CA ILE A 42 4.38 12.88 0.01
C ILE A 42 3.09 13.64 -0.25
N GLU A 43 2.52 13.46 -1.44
CA GLU A 43 1.30 14.13 -1.87
C GLU A 43 0.61 13.26 -2.91
N LYS A 44 -0.71 13.18 -2.85
CA LYS A 44 -1.55 12.48 -3.83
C LYS A 44 -2.78 13.34 -4.08
N LEU A 45 -3.09 13.58 -5.35
CA LEU A 45 -4.28 14.32 -5.78
C LEU A 45 -5.02 13.50 -6.83
N GLY A 46 -6.29 13.18 -6.58
CA GLY A 46 -7.11 12.34 -7.44
C GLY A 46 -6.90 10.84 -7.23
N SER A 47 -7.52 10.04 -8.10
CA SER A 47 -7.40 8.59 -8.14
C SER A 47 -6.33 8.15 -9.15
N ILE A 48 -6.29 6.87 -9.48
CA ILE A 48 -5.43 6.29 -10.53
C ILE A 48 -5.91 6.62 -11.96
N GLU A 49 -7.05 7.31 -12.08
CA GLU A 49 -7.59 7.79 -13.34
C GLU A 49 -6.75 8.92 -13.93
N ASP A 50 -7.01 9.23 -15.20
CA ASP A 50 -6.30 10.26 -15.95
C ASP A 50 -6.28 11.60 -15.20
N ASN A 51 -5.09 12.21 -15.17
CA ASN A 51 -4.78 13.46 -14.48
C ASN A 51 -4.62 13.38 -12.97
N GLY A 52 -4.84 12.21 -12.36
CA GLY A 52 -4.35 11.96 -11.01
C GLY A 52 -2.84 12.20 -10.93
N THR A 53 -2.36 12.68 -9.79
CA THR A 53 -0.93 12.93 -9.58
C THR A 53 -0.47 12.39 -8.25
N ILE A 54 0.78 11.93 -8.22
CA ILE A 54 1.42 11.43 -7.01
C ILE A 54 2.86 11.92 -6.95
N THR A 55 3.23 12.47 -5.80
CA THR A 55 4.61 12.77 -5.46
C THR A 55 5.11 11.75 -4.48
N ILE A 56 6.12 10.97 -4.87
CA ILE A 56 6.76 9.97 -4.02
C ILE A 56 8.20 10.37 -3.72
N LYS A 57 8.67 9.98 -2.53
CA LYS A 57 10.08 10.05 -2.14
C LYS A 57 10.59 8.62 -1.97
N THR A 58 11.61 8.27 -2.74
CA THR A 58 12.21 6.92 -2.67
C THR A 58 13.73 7.01 -2.67
N LYS A 59 14.38 5.95 -2.20
CA LYS A 59 15.84 5.81 -2.26
C LYS A 59 16.23 5.18 -3.59
N LEU A 60 17.22 5.79 -4.25
CA LEU A 60 17.91 5.23 -5.40
C LEU A 60 19.38 5.01 -4.99
N GLY A 61 19.65 3.83 -4.41
CA GLY A 61 20.93 3.57 -3.75
C GLY A 61 21.12 4.49 -2.52
N PRO A 62 22.27 5.16 -2.37
CA PRO A 62 22.55 6.00 -1.20
C PRO A 62 21.82 7.36 -1.21
N LEU A 63 21.19 7.74 -2.33
CA LEU A 63 20.56 9.05 -2.50
C LEU A 63 19.04 8.94 -2.44
N SER A 64 18.39 9.91 -1.78
CA SER A 64 16.94 10.08 -1.88
C SER A 64 16.57 10.89 -3.12
N SER A 65 15.46 10.54 -3.76
CA SER A 65 14.94 11.26 -4.92
C SER A 65 13.43 11.45 -4.78
N LYS A 66 12.93 12.63 -5.16
CA LYS A 66 11.50 12.94 -5.28
C LYS A 66 11.06 12.76 -6.73
N TRP A 67 9.94 12.10 -6.92
CA TRP A 67 9.36 11.78 -8.21
C TRP A 67 7.95 12.36 -8.23
N PHE A 68 7.68 13.23 -9.19
CA PHE A 68 6.36 13.75 -9.47
C PHE A 68 5.82 13.05 -10.71
N LEU A 69 4.80 12.22 -10.52
CA LEU A 69 4.19 11.34 -11.51
C LEU A 69 2.77 11.81 -11.81
N LYS A 70 2.34 11.59 -13.05
CA LYS A 70 0.96 11.84 -13.51
C LYS A 70 0.38 10.55 -14.09
N HIS A 71 -0.83 10.22 -13.68
CA HIS A 71 -1.62 9.11 -14.22
C HIS A 71 -2.21 9.46 -15.59
N ILE A 72 -2.08 8.53 -16.53
CA ILE A 72 -2.48 8.63 -17.94
C ILE A 72 -2.94 7.27 -18.47
N ASP A 73 -3.58 7.27 -19.64
CA ASP A 73 -3.97 6.07 -20.39
C ASP A 73 -4.83 5.09 -19.58
N PHE A 74 -5.73 5.60 -18.73
CA PHE A 74 -6.67 4.80 -17.94
C PHE A 74 -7.74 4.16 -18.82
N ILE A 75 -7.87 2.84 -18.73
CA ILE A 75 -8.90 2.03 -19.37
C ILE A 75 -9.40 1.04 -18.32
N GLN A 76 -10.64 1.23 -17.87
CA GLN A 76 -11.27 0.41 -16.84
C GLN A 76 -11.08 -1.09 -17.14
N ASP A 77 -10.67 -1.84 -16.11
CA ASP A 77 -10.41 -3.29 -16.12
C ASP A 77 -9.30 -3.77 -17.05
N ARG A 78 -8.58 -2.86 -17.72
CA ARG A 78 -7.61 -3.20 -18.76
C ARG A 78 -6.24 -2.57 -18.55
N GLN A 79 -6.17 -1.29 -18.20
CA GLN A 79 -4.91 -0.57 -18.16
C GLN A 79 -4.96 0.71 -17.33
N PHE A 80 -3.83 1.06 -16.73
CA PHE A 80 -3.50 2.44 -16.36
C PHE A 80 -1.99 2.64 -16.49
N ALA A 81 -1.53 3.88 -16.54
CA ALA A 81 -0.11 4.19 -16.68
C ALA A 81 0.29 5.47 -15.94
N ASP A 82 1.58 5.57 -15.65
CA ASP A 82 2.18 6.71 -14.99
C ASP A 82 3.29 7.27 -15.86
N ILE A 83 3.34 8.59 -16.02
CA ILE A 83 4.45 9.29 -16.65
C ILE A 83 5.16 10.19 -15.64
N LEU A 84 6.49 10.16 -15.67
CA LEU A 84 7.31 11.03 -14.82
C LEU A 84 7.34 12.45 -15.39
N ILE A 85 6.83 13.40 -14.60
CA ILE A 85 6.90 14.83 -14.91
C ILE A 85 8.22 15.41 -14.42
N LYS A 86 8.66 15.03 -13.21
CA LYS A 86 9.93 15.48 -12.63
C LYS A 86 10.55 14.39 -11.77
N GLY A 87 11.81 14.05 -12.03
CA GLY A 87 12.55 13.07 -11.24
C GLY A 87 13.95 12.79 -11.81
N PRO A 88 14.59 11.70 -11.38
CA PRO A 88 15.99 11.42 -11.70
C PRO A 88 16.22 10.93 -13.14
N PHE A 89 15.17 10.42 -13.79
CA PHE A 89 15.20 9.99 -15.18
C PHE A 89 14.94 11.17 -16.12
N ALA A 90 15.39 11.03 -17.37
CA ALA A 90 15.07 12.00 -18.42
C ALA A 90 13.70 11.70 -19.07
N TYR A 91 13.31 10.42 -19.09
CA TYR A 91 11.97 9.95 -19.43
C TYR A 91 11.68 8.69 -18.63
N TRP A 92 10.44 8.54 -18.18
CA TRP A 92 9.94 7.34 -17.55
C TRP A 92 8.42 7.26 -17.80
N LYS A 93 7.99 6.15 -18.36
CA LYS A 93 6.59 5.75 -18.49
C LYS A 93 6.46 4.32 -17.98
N HIS A 94 5.49 4.06 -17.13
CA HIS A 94 5.18 2.74 -16.62
C HIS A 94 3.72 2.43 -16.89
N ILE A 95 3.45 1.37 -17.62
CA ILE A 95 2.12 0.91 -18.00
C ILE A 95 1.84 -0.40 -17.25
N HIS A 96 0.67 -0.46 -16.61
CA HIS A 96 0.11 -1.66 -16.02
C HIS A 96 -1.02 -2.16 -16.92
N LYS A 97 -0.93 -3.39 -17.41
CA LYS A 97 -1.96 -4.00 -18.27
C LYS A 97 -2.50 -5.28 -17.65
N MET A 98 -3.82 -5.41 -17.65
CA MET A 98 -4.55 -6.62 -17.30
C MET A 98 -5.13 -7.16 -18.60
N GLU A 99 -4.47 -8.16 -19.18
CA GLU A 99 -4.88 -8.81 -20.43
C GLU A 99 -5.76 -10.03 -20.10
N PRO A 100 -7.09 -9.96 -20.30
CA PRO A 100 -7.97 -11.10 -20.04
C PRO A 100 -7.55 -12.28 -20.90
N GLN A 101 -7.46 -13.47 -20.31
CA GLN A 101 -7.32 -14.73 -21.05
C GLN A 101 -8.68 -15.42 -21.18
N ASP A 102 -9.49 -15.34 -20.12
CA ASP A 102 -10.88 -15.77 -20.04
C ASP A 102 -11.62 -14.96 -18.95
N GLU A 103 -12.79 -15.43 -18.50
CA GLU A 103 -13.61 -14.76 -17.48
C GLU A 103 -12.98 -14.79 -16.07
N GLU A 104 -12.10 -15.76 -15.78
CA GLU A 104 -11.55 -16.00 -14.45
C GLU A 104 -10.03 -15.79 -14.37
N THR A 105 -9.34 -15.61 -15.50
CA THR A 105 -7.88 -15.52 -15.55
C THR A 105 -7.39 -14.37 -16.44
N CYS A 106 -6.23 -13.80 -16.08
CA CYS A 106 -5.60 -12.75 -16.86
C CYS A 106 -4.06 -12.83 -16.82
N ILE A 107 -3.42 -12.13 -17.75
CA ILE A 107 -1.99 -11.81 -17.69
C ILE A 107 -1.86 -10.39 -17.14
N LEU A 108 -1.14 -10.24 -16.03
CA LEU A 108 -0.62 -8.94 -15.61
C LEU A 108 0.70 -8.68 -16.33
N GLU A 109 0.76 -7.56 -17.03
CA GLU A 109 1.96 -7.03 -17.66
C GLU A 109 2.31 -5.65 -17.09
N ASP A 110 3.54 -5.52 -16.63
CA ASP A 110 4.16 -4.25 -16.28
C ASP A 110 5.22 -3.92 -17.33
N GLU A 111 5.00 -2.84 -18.08
CA GLU A 111 5.91 -2.32 -19.10
C GLU A 111 6.49 -0.99 -18.65
N ILE A 112 7.82 -0.90 -18.58
CA ILE A 112 8.55 0.30 -18.16
C ILE A 112 9.45 0.74 -19.29
N GLU A 113 9.17 1.92 -19.81
CA GLU A 113 9.98 2.60 -20.80
C GLU A 113 10.69 3.77 -20.12
N PHE A 114 12.03 3.78 -20.16
CA PHE A 114 12.80 4.82 -19.48
C PHE A 114 14.05 5.24 -20.26
N SER A 115 14.60 6.39 -19.89
CA SER A 115 15.94 6.79 -20.32
C SER A 115 16.65 7.64 -19.27
N MET A 116 17.97 7.50 -19.24
CA MET A 116 18.85 8.18 -18.30
C MET A 116 19.12 9.62 -18.74
N ARG A 117 19.38 10.49 -17.76
CA ARG A 117 20.03 11.78 -18.03
C ARG A 117 21.43 11.53 -18.60
N GLY A 118 21.87 12.37 -19.53
CA GLY A 118 23.14 12.17 -20.27
C GLY A 118 23.01 11.30 -21.54
N GLY A 119 21.79 10.96 -21.96
CA GLY A 119 21.52 10.34 -23.26
C GLY A 119 22.09 8.92 -23.40
N ILE A 120 22.65 8.61 -24.57
CA ILE A 120 23.11 7.25 -24.92
C ILE A 120 24.18 6.73 -23.96
N VAL A 121 25.14 7.58 -23.56
CA VAL A 121 26.21 7.19 -22.62
C VAL A 121 25.63 6.83 -21.26
N GLY A 122 24.70 7.64 -20.76
CA GLY A 122 23.97 7.35 -19.53
C GLY A 122 23.19 6.04 -19.60
N ASN A 123 22.55 5.76 -20.74
CA ASN A 123 21.82 4.51 -20.98
C ASN A 123 22.73 3.28 -20.98
N ILE A 124 23.92 3.35 -21.58
CA ILE A 124 24.85 2.21 -21.64
C ILE A 124 25.40 1.88 -20.24
N LEU A 125 25.79 2.91 -19.48
CA LEU A 125 26.40 2.72 -18.16
C LEU A 125 25.37 2.37 -17.07
N GLY A 126 24.21 3.04 -17.09
CA GLY A 126 23.17 2.88 -16.06
C GLY A 126 22.07 1.89 -16.40
N GLY A 127 21.81 1.62 -17.68
CA GLY A 127 20.68 0.80 -18.14
C GLY A 127 20.66 -0.61 -17.54
N PRO A 128 21.75 -1.40 -17.59
CA PRO A 128 21.78 -2.74 -17.01
C PRO A 128 21.52 -2.76 -15.49
N ILE A 129 22.05 -1.76 -14.76
CA ILE A 129 21.86 -1.63 -13.32
C ILE A 129 20.38 -1.37 -13.01
N VAL A 130 19.77 -0.42 -13.73
CA VAL A 130 18.34 -0.11 -13.58
C VAL A 130 17.48 -1.31 -13.96
N LYS A 131 17.77 -2.03 -15.05
CA LYS A 131 17.05 -3.25 -15.42
C LYS A 131 17.08 -4.33 -14.34
N ASN A 132 18.23 -4.54 -13.69
CA ASN A 132 18.33 -5.50 -12.59
C ASN A 132 17.53 -5.04 -11.35
N LEU A 133 17.48 -3.74 -11.08
CA LEU A 133 16.64 -3.19 -10.01
C LEU A 133 15.15 -3.40 -10.32
N LEU A 134 14.73 -3.08 -11.55
CA LEU A 134 13.37 -3.32 -12.05
C LEU A 134 13.01 -4.81 -11.96
N GLN A 135 13.91 -5.71 -12.36
CA GLN A 135 13.72 -7.16 -12.24
C GLN A 135 13.36 -7.58 -10.80
N LYS A 136 14.14 -7.13 -9.81
CA LYS A 136 13.90 -7.46 -8.41
C LYS A 136 12.59 -6.85 -7.89
N MET A 137 12.35 -5.58 -8.20
CA MET A 137 11.17 -4.85 -7.76
C MET A 137 9.88 -5.44 -8.34
N PHE A 138 9.81 -5.67 -9.65
CA PHE A 138 8.61 -6.21 -10.27
C PHE A 138 8.42 -7.70 -9.98
N THR A 139 9.49 -8.47 -9.75
CA THR A 139 9.31 -9.84 -9.23
C THR A 139 8.64 -9.83 -7.85
N TYR A 140 9.06 -8.92 -6.96
CA TYR A 140 8.42 -8.75 -5.65
C TYR A 140 6.95 -8.33 -5.79
N ARG A 141 6.68 -7.26 -6.54
CA ARG A 141 5.33 -6.71 -6.73
C ARG A 141 4.34 -7.76 -7.24
N HIS A 142 4.73 -8.51 -8.28
CA HIS A 142 3.89 -9.56 -8.85
C HIS A 142 3.65 -10.71 -7.86
N ASN A 143 4.62 -11.04 -7.00
CA ASN A 143 4.46 -12.08 -6.01
C ASN A 143 3.55 -11.65 -4.85
N VAL A 144 3.69 -10.40 -4.37
CA VAL A 144 2.81 -9.84 -3.34
C VAL A 144 1.37 -9.79 -3.84
N LEU A 145 1.14 -9.21 -5.02
CA LEU A 145 -0.19 -9.16 -5.63
C LEU A 145 -0.81 -10.55 -5.75
N ARG A 146 -0.07 -11.53 -6.31
CA ARG A 146 -0.56 -12.90 -6.44
C ARG A 146 -0.92 -13.49 -5.08
N SER A 147 -0.06 -13.31 -4.08
CA SER A 147 -0.29 -13.82 -2.72
C SER A 147 -1.53 -13.20 -2.09
N ASP A 148 -1.70 -11.89 -2.23
CA ASP A 148 -2.83 -11.16 -1.66
C ASP A 148 -4.13 -11.57 -2.33
N LEU A 149 -4.18 -11.63 -3.67
CA LEU A 149 -5.35 -12.11 -4.41
C LEU A 149 -5.77 -13.53 -4.00
N LEU A 150 -4.82 -14.46 -3.90
CA LEU A 150 -5.10 -15.82 -3.43
C LEU A 150 -5.60 -15.85 -1.98
N SER A 151 -5.04 -15.01 -1.12
CA SER A 151 -5.43 -14.93 0.29
C SER A 151 -6.83 -14.33 0.45
N HIS A 152 -7.13 -13.24 -0.27
CA HIS A 152 -8.45 -12.61 -0.26
C HIS A 152 -9.54 -13.54 -0.81
N SER A 153 -9.28 -14.30 -1.88
CA SER A 153 -10.26 -15.27 -2.38
C SER A 153 -10.48 -16.43 -1.40
N ARG A 154 -9.48 -16.81 -0.60
CA ARG A 154 -9.62 -17.86 0.42
C ARG A 154 -10.44 -17.41 1.63
N TYR A 155 -10.29 -16.16 2.02
CA TYR A 155 -10.89 -15.59 3.23
C TYR A 155 -11.92 -14.50 2.90
N GLN A 156 -12.61 -14.64 1.78
CA GLN A 156 -13.60 -13.67 1.35
C GLN A 156 -14.72 -13.62 2.40
N SER A 157 -14.92 -12.45 3.01
CA SER A 157 -16.05 -12.22 3.91
C SER A 157 -17.32 -11.93 3.10
N ASP A 158 -18.47 -12.18 3.70
CA ASP A 158 -19.77 -11.74 3.19
C ASP A 158 -19.90 -10.23 3.37
N GLY A 159 -19.19 -9.45 2.53
CA GLY A 159 -19.26 -7.99 2.48
C GLY A 159 -18.02 -7.26 3.02
N ILE A 160 -18.08 -5.94 2.91
CA ILE A 160 -17.08 -4.99 3.40
C ILE A 160 -17.21 -4.89 4.91
N THR A 161 -16.11 -5.05 5.64
CA THR A 161 -16.08 -4.89 7.11
C THR A 161 -15.35 -3.62 7.49
N LYS A 162 -15.81 -2.95 8.54
CA LYS A 162 -15.14 -1.80 9.15
C LYS A 162 -14.25 -2.26 10.30
N ILE A 163 -12.95 -2.03 10.20
CA ILE A 163 -11.92 -2.57 11.10
C ILE A 163 -11.14 -1.43 11.75
N LEU A 164 -11.10 -1.38 13.07
CA LEU A 164 -10.27 -0.44 13.83
C LEU A 164 -8.92 -1.07 14.17
N ILE A 165 -7.81 -0.38 13.87
CA ILE A 165 -6.45 -0.88 14.15
C ILE A 165 -5.66 0.13 14.98
N SER A 166 -5.24 -0.27 16.17
CA SER A 166 -4.23 0.46 16.97
C SER A 166 -2.83 -0.07 16.71
N GLY A 167 -1.79 0.75 16.91
CA GLY A 167 -0.43 0.39 16.52
C GLY A 167 -0.22 0.34 14.99
N SER A 168 -1.12 0.97 14.24
CA SER A 168 -1.17 0.98 12.78
C SER A 168 0.04 1.66 12.13
N THR A 169 0.75 2.53 12.85
CA THR A 169 1.98 3.18 12.38
C THR A 169 3.22 2.30 12.50
N GLY A 170 3.14 1.17 13.22
CA GLY A 170 4.23 0.20 13.33
C GLY A 170 4.38 -0.64 12.05
N LEU A 171 5.51 -1.36 11.93
CA LEU A 171 5.82 -2.19 10.76
C LEU A 171 4.70 -3.18 10.40
N ILE A 172 4.18 -3.90 11.40
CA ILE A 172 3.08 -4.86 11.21
C ILE A 172 1.78 -4.13 10.92
N GLY A 173 1.51 -3.04 11.63
CA GLY A 173 0.31 -2.22 11.48
C GLY A 173 0.15 -1.66 10.07
N GLN A 174 1.21 -1.11 9.49
CA GLN A 174 1.19 -0.55 8.13
C GLN A 174 0.93 -1.65 7.08
N ALA A 175 1.63 -2.79 7.22
CA ALA A 175 1.50 -3.91 6.31
C ALA A 175 0.10 -4.55 6.38
N LEU A 176 -0.46 -4.69 7.59
CA LEU A 176 -1.80 -5.23 7.81
C LEU A 176 -2.88 -4.29 7.31
N SER A 177 -2.76 -2.98 7.59
CA SER A 177 -3.73 -1.98 7.11
C SER A 177 -3.82 -2.02 5.58
N SER A 178 -2.68 -1.99 4.89
CA SER A 178 -2.64 -2.06 3.42
C SER A 178 -3.20 -3.38 2.88
N TYR A 179 -2.90 -4.51 3.54
CA TYR A 179 -3.45 -5.81 3.17
C TYR A 179 -4.98 -5.86 3.32
N LEU A 180 -5.53 -5.36 4.43
CA LEU A 180 -6.99 -5.37 4.65
C LEU A 180 -7.70 -4.39 3.69
N SER A 181 -7.17 -3.18 3.50
CA SER A 181 -7.75 -2.20 2.57
C SER A 181 -7.75 -2.72 1.13
N THR A 182 -6.67 -3.37 0.69
CA THR A 182 -6.60 -4.00 -0.64
C THR A 182 -7.49 -5.24 -0.76
N GLY A 183 -7.88 -5.86 0.35
CA GLY A 183 -8.95 -6.88 0.40
C GLY A 183 -10.36 -6.30 0.17
N GLY A 184 -10.52 -4.97 0.32
CA GLY A 184 -11.79 -4.27 0.20
C GLY A 184 -12.44 -3.88 1.53
N HIS A 185 -11.75 -4.11 2.66
CA HIS A 185 -12.24 -3.72 3.99
C HIS A 185 -12.01 -2.23 4.24
N GLN A 186 -12.84 -1.60 5.08
CA GLN A 186 -12.63 -0.23 5.54
C GLN A 186 -11.75 -0.24 6.79
N VAL A 187 -10.50 0.21 6.67
CA VAL A 187 -9.57 0.26 7.80
C VAL A 187 -9.56 1.67 8.40
N VAL A 188 -9.81 1.76 9.70
CA VAL A 188 -9.65 2.98 10.49
C VAL A 188 -8.50 2.80 11.47
N ARG A 189 -7.65 3.82 11.60
CA ARG A 189 -6.41 3.77 12.38
C ARG A 189 -6.55 4.55 13.67
N LEU A 190 -6.42 3.85 14.80
CA LEU A 190 -6.33 4.47 16.12
C LEU A 190 -4.89 4.94 16.36
N VAL A 191 -4.67 6.25 16.36
CA VAL A 191 -3.34 6.89 16.40
C VAL A 191 -3.16 7.76 17.64
N ARG A 192 -1.92 7.87 18.13
CA ARG A 192 -1.58 8.67 19.32
C ARG A 192 -1.07 10.07 19.02
N THR A 193 -1.04 10.45 17.74
CA THR A 193 -0.47 11.72 17.29
C THR A 193 -1.53 12.42 16.47
N SER A 194 -1.89 13.64 16.87
CA SER A 194 -2.94 14.45 16.24
C SER A 194 -2.52 15.03 14.88
N ASP A 195 -1.23 14.94 14.53
CA ASP A 195 -0.69 15.48 13.28
C ASP A 195 -1.11 14.66 12.04
N LEU A 196 -1.84 13.56 12.23
CA LEU A 196 -2.43 12.73 11.19
C LEU A 196 -3.94 13.03 11.10
N ASP A 197 -4.29 14.27 10.74
CA ASP A 197 -5.67 14.67 10.44
C ASP A 197 -6.05 14.20 9.02
N ASP A 198 -5.95 12.89 8.80
CA ASP A 198 -6.32 12.23 7.55
C ASP A 198 -7.67 11.50 7.70
N GLU A 199 -8.40 11.41 6.59
CA GLU A 199 -9.63 10.62 6.56
C GLU A 199 -9.28 9.16 6.91
N GLY A 200 -9.87 8.64 7.99
CA GLY A 200 -9.63 7.27 8.45
C GLY A 200 -8.69 7.13 9.64
N THR A 201 -8.35 8.22 10.35
CA THR A 201 -7.75 8.15 11.69
C THR A 201 -8.73 8.53 12.80
N ILE A 202 -8.49 7.94 13.97
CA ILE A 202 -9.11 8.36 15.23
C ILE A 202 -7.98 8.64 16.20
N PHE A 203 -7.98 9.85 16.79
CA PHE A 203 -7.01 10.23 17.80
C PHE A 203 -7.33 9.59 19.16
N TRP A 204 -6.30 9.07 19.80
CA TRP A 204 -6.38 8.49 21.14
C TRP A 204 -5.13 8.82 21.96
N ASP A 205 -5.34 9.47 23.10
CA ASP A 205 -4.33 9.66 24.14
C ASP A 205 -4.65 8.80 25.37
N PRO A 206 -3.98 7.64 25.55
CA PRO A 206 -4.18 6.81 26.73
C PRO A 206 -3.78 7.47 28.04
N LEU A 207 -2.78 8.36 28.02
CA LEU A 207 -2.20 8.94 29.25
C LEU A 207 -3.10 10.04 29.81
N ASN A 208 -3.74 10.80 28.92
CA ASN A 208 -4.66 11.87 29.29
C ASN A 208 -6.13 11.44 29.21
N HIS A 209 -6.41 10.16 28.96
CA HIS A 209 -7.77 9.62 28.76
C HIS A 209 -8.59 10.38 27.70
N ILE A 210 -7.92 10.85 26.64
CA ILE A 210 -8.57 11.56 25.55
C ILE A 210 -8.92 10.55 24.46
N ILE A 211 -10.20 10.34 24.23
CA ILE A 211 -10.73 9.60 23.10
C ILE A 211 -12.16 10.08 22.85
N ASP A 212 -12.51 10.25 21.59
CA ASP A 212 -13.90 10.46 21.21
C ASP A 212 -14.60 9.10 21.20
N ILE A 213 -15.46 8.85 22.19
CA ILE A 213 -16.16 7.57 22.33
C ILE A 213 -17.14 7.35 21.16
N GLU A 214 -17.78 8.40 20.67
CA GLU A 214 -18.73 8.31 19.56
C GLU A 214 -18.03 7.84 18.28
N SER A 215 -16.76 8.24 18.09
CA SER A 215 -15.95 7.79 16.96
C SER A 215 -15.64 6.28 16.96
N LEU A 216 -15.82 5.58 18.09
CA LEU A 216 -15.54 4.15 18.24
C LEU A 216 -16.74 3.25 17.92
N GLU A 217 -17.88 3.82 17.52
CA GLU A 217 -19.06 3.04 17.17
C GLU A 217 -19.00 2.48 15.73
N GLY A 218 -19.69 1.35 15.53
CA GLY A 218 -19.93 0.78 14.20
C GLY A 218 -18.75 0.02 13.58
N PHE A 219 -17.76 -0.41 14.36
CA PHE A 219 -16.72 -1.34 13.90
C PHE A 219 -17.16 -2.80 14.06
N ASP A 220 -16.90 -3.61 13.05
CA ASP A 220 -17.12 -5.06 13.10
C ASP A 220 -16.00 -5.76 13.88
N TYR A 221 -14.77 -5.25 13.74
CA TYR A 221 -13.58 -5.82 14.35
C TYR A 221 -12.63 -4.74 14.87
N VAL A 222 -11.94 -5.06 15.98
CA VAL A 222 -10.85 -4.25 16.54
C VAL A 222 -9.59 -5.09 16.61
N ILE A 223 -8.50 -4.58 16.05
CA ILE A 223 -7.18 -5.21 16.08
C ILE A 223 -6.23 -4.35 16.91
N HIS A 224 -5.71 -4.94 17.98
CA HIS A 224 -4.75 -4.27 18.86
C HIS A 224 -3.31 -4.69 18.54
N LEU A 225 -2.56 -3.79 17.90
CA LEU A 225 -1.12 -3.95 17.66
C LEU A 225 -0.27 -2.93 18.42
N ALA A 226 -0.87 -2.16 19.34
CA ALA A 226 -0.10 -1.20 20.11
C ALA A 226 0.81 -1.95 21.10
N GLY A 227 2.11 -1.70 20.99
CA GLY A 227 3.16 -2.36 21.76
C GLY A 227 4.53 -1.99 21.18
N GLU A 228 5.60 -2.33 21.89
CA GLU A 228 6.97 -2.05 21.43
C GLU A 228 7.39 -2.95 20.26
N ASN A 229 8.22 -2.42 19.36
CA ASN A 229 8.74 -3.15 18.22
C ASN A 229 9.64 -4.31 18.69
N VAL A 230 9.32 -5.54 18.32
CA VAL A 230 10.10 -6.73 18.72
C VAL A 230 11.56 -6.64 18.22
N GLY A 231 11.82 -5.89 17.15
CA GLY A 231 13.15 -5.66 16.57
C GLY A 231 14.02 -4.63 17.30
N GLU A 232 13.47 -3.83 18.21
CA GLU A 232 14.21 -2.83 19.02
C GLU A 232 14.75 -3.40 20.34
N ARG A 233 14.73 -4.74 20.51
CA ARG A 233 15.17 -5.46 21.72
C ARG A 233 16.69 -5.44 21.98
N GLY A 234 17.34 -4.29 21.78
CA GLY A 234 18.69 -3.97 22.20
C GLY A 234 18.72 -3.17 23.50
N GLY A 235 18.09 -3.70 24.56
CA GLY A 235 18.28 -3.24 25.94
C GLY A 235 17.45 -2.02 26.36
N LEU A 236 16.39 -2.24 27.15
CA LEU A 236 16.03 -1.48 28.35
C LEU A 236 14.79 -2.14 29.01
N LYS A 237 14.64 -1.90 30.31
CA LYS A 237 13.78 -2.63 31.24
C LYS A 237 12.29 -2.55 30.87
N ARG A 238 11.60 -3.70 30.95
CA ARG A 238 10.13 -3.83 30.91
C ARG A 238 9.46 -2.77 31.80
N LYS A 239 8.71 -1.85 31.19
CA LYS A 239 7.53 -1.26 31.85
C LYS A 239 6.30 -2.03 31.37
N LYS A 240 5.63 -2.67 32.31
CA LYS A 240 4.33 -3.29 32.09
C LYS A 240 3.31 -2.13 32.13
N GLU A 241 3.05 -1.50 30.99
CA GLU A 241 1.87 -0.66 30.85
C GLU A 241 0.67 -1.60 30.65
N GLU A 242 -0.17 -1.69 31.68
CA GLU A 242 -1.47 -2.35 31.58
C GLU A 242 -2.33 -1.49 30.65
N SER A 243 -2.77 -2.06 29.52
CA SER A 243 -3.41 -1.34 28.42
C SER A 243 -4.88 -1.06 28.75
N PRO A 244 -5.31 0.22 28.91
CA PRO A 244 -6.69 0.58 29.23
C PRO A 244 -7.70 0.24 28.13
N ILE A 245 -7.23 -0.15 26.93
CA ILE A 245 -8.07 -0.41 25.75
C ILE A 245 -9.05 -1.54 26.00
N VAL A 246 -8.65 -2.60 26.71
CA VAL A 246 -9.53 -3.74 26.97
C VAL A 246 -10.58 -3.40 28.03
N GLU A 247 -10.24 -2.54 29.01
CA GLU A 247 -11.17 -2.13 30.07
C GLU A 247 -12.16 -1.05 29.61
N SER A 248 -11.77 -0.12 28.72
CA SER A 248 -12.67 0.92 28.22
C SER A 248 -13.63 0.45 27.13
N MET A 249 -13.26 -0.59 26.37
CA MET A 249 -14.14 -1.21 25.34
C MET A 249 -15.06 -2.30 25.92
N ALA A 250 -14.84 -2.74 27.17
CA ALA A 250 -15.61 -3.82 27.79
C ALA A 250 -17.07 -3.47 28.15
N PRO A 251 -17.47 -2.26 28.57
CA PRO A 251 -18.83 -2.07 29.06
C PRO A 251 -19.88 -1.98 27.94
N SER A 252 -19.53 -1.49 26.74
CA SER A 252 -20.50 -1.25 25.66
C SER A 252 -20.58 -2.38 24.63
N PHE A 253 -19.51 -3.15 24.41
CA PHE A 253 -19.52 -4.26 23.45
C PHE A 253 -19.91 -5.62 24.04
N LEU A 254 -19.65 -5.88 25.34
CA LEU A 254 -19.93 -7.20 25.95
C LEU A 254 -21.39 -7.39 26.41
N LEU A 255 -22.22 -6.33 26.41
CA LEU A 255 -23.61 -6.42 26.90
C LEU A 255 -24.63 -6.87 25.83
N ASN A 256 -24.27 -6.95 24.55
CA ASN A 256 -25.22 -7.31 23.48
C ASN A 256 -24.99 -8.68 22.83
N HIS A 257 -24.01 -9.48 23.25
CA HIS A 257 -23.72 -10.79 22.61
C HIS A 257 -23.48 -11.96 23.59
N TYR A 258 -24.22 -12.01 24.71
CA TYR A 258 -24.37 -13.24 25.50
C TYR A 258 -25.83 -13.45 25.95
N HIS A 259 -26.64 -13.97 25.03
CA HIS A 259 -27.70 -14.91 25.38
C HIS A 259 -27.39 -16.22 24.67
N ILE A 260 -26.74 -17.14 25.40
CA ILE A 260 -27.09 -18.56 25.66
C ILE A 260 -26.18 -18.99 26.81
#